data_AF-A0A7C2TRF2-F1
#
_entry.id   AF-A0A7C2TRF2-F1
#
_cell.length_a   1.000
_cell.length_b   1.000
_cell.length_c   1.000
_cell.angle_alpha   90.00
_cell.angle_beta   90.00
_cell.angle_gamma   90.00
#
_symmetry.space_group_name_H-M   'P 1'
#
loop_
_entity.id
_entity.type
_entity.pdbx_description
1 polymer ?
#
loop_
_entity_poly.entity_id
_entity_poly.type
_entity_poly.pdbx_seq_one_letter_code
_entity_poly.pdbx_strand_id
1 'polypeptide(L)' 'MRFIKILVTVIITTLIGLLMLASEPVAKQEYAKKEKKACTYCHTSKNPKDYSDKDLNEAGKYYKEKKTLEGYKEKK' A
#
# COMPACT_ATOMS: atom_id res chain seq x y z
N MET A 1 -20.58 -8.22 38.93
CA MET A 1 -21.01 -7.75 37.58
C MET A 1 -20.20 -6.59 37.02
N ARG A 2 -19.74 -5.62 37.83
CA ARG A 2 -19.03 -4.42 37.35
C ARG A 2 -17.60 -4.71 36.85
N PHE A 3 -16.88 -5.61 37.53
CA PHE A 3 -15.55 -6.07 37.10
C PHE A 3 -15.56 -6.87 35.80
N ILE A 4 -16.54 -7.77 35.63
CA ILE A 4 -16.69 -8.56 34.40
C ILE A 4 -16.94 -7.62 33.20
N LYS A 5 -17.76 -6.58 33.37
CA LYS A 5 -18.01 -5.59 32.32
C LYS A 5 -16.74 -4.83 31.91
N ILE A 6 -15.93 -4.38 32.88
CA ILE A 6 -14.67 -3.67 32.61
C ILE A 6 -13.69 -4.57 31.86
N LEU A 7 -13.57 -5.84 32.28
CA LEU A 7 -12.64 -6.79 31.69
C LEU A 7 -13.03 -7.13 30.24
N VAL A 8 -14.33 -7.28 29.97
CA VAL A 8 -14.88 -7.45 28.61
C VAL A 8 -14.61 -6.21 27.75
N THR A 9 -14.82 -5.00 28.27
CA THR A 9 -14.55 -3.76 27.53
C THR A 9 -13.07 -3.63 27.15
N VAL A 10 -12.14 -3.95 28.05
CA VAL A 10 -10.70 -3.89 27.79
C VAL A 10 -10.27 -4.89 26.71
N ILE A 11 -10.81 -6.11 26.75
CA ILE A 11 -10.51 -7.14 25.74
C ILE A 11 -11.02 -6.71 24.36
N ILE A 12 -12.23 -6.15 24.29
CA ILE A 12 -12.81 -5.70 23.02
C ILE A 12 -12.00 -4.54 22.44
N THR A 13 -11.59 -3.56 23.26
CA THR A 13 -10.84 -2.40 22.77
C THR A 13 -9.43 -2.77 22.33
N THR A 14 -8.75 -3.72 22.99
CA THR A 14 -7.43 -4.19 22.56
C THR A 14 -7.49 -5.02 21.28
N LEU A 15 -8.51 -5.86 21.11
CA LEU A 15 -8.74 -6.62 19.86
C LEU A 15 -9.02 -5.70 18.67
N ILE A 16 -9.84 -4.66 18.86
CA ILE A 16 -10.11 -3.66 17.81
C ILE A 16 -8.83 -2.89 17.46
N GLY A 17 -8.03 -2.51 18.46
CA GLY A 17 -6.75 -1.83 18.25
C GLY A 17 -5.76 -2.68 17.44
N LEU A 18 -5.70 -4.00 17.70
CA LEU A 18 -4.81 -4.90 16.98
C LEU A 18 -5.21 -5.12 15.51
N LEU A 19 -6.52 -5.15 15.21
CA LEU A 19 -7.00 -5.27 13.82
C LEU A 19 -6.62 -4.07 12.93
N MET A 20 -6.39 -2.89 13.52
CA MET A 20 -6.05 -1.67 12.78
C MET A 20 -4.57 -1.60 12.35
N LEU A 21 -3.70 -2.50 12.84
CA LEU A 21 -2.28 -2.53 12.45
C LEU A 21 -2.00 -3.44 11.24
N ALA A 22 -2.98 -4.19 10.74
CA ALA A 22 -2.73 -5.31 9.82
C ALA A 22 -2.69 -4.96 8.32
N SER A 23 -2.61 -3.69 7.92
CA SER A 23 -2.75 -3.32 6.50
C SER A 23 -1.73 -2.31 5.98
N GLU A 24 -0.45 -2.49 6.29
CA GLU A 24 0.58 -1.90 5.44
C GLU A 24 0.74 -2.72 4.15
N PRO A 25 0.79 -2.10 2.96
CA PRO A 25 0.80 -2.81 1.69
C PRO A 25 2.23 -3.34 1.43
N VAL A 26 2.61 -4.42 2.11
CA VAL A 26 3.92 -5.11 1.96
C VAL A 26 4.21 -5.44 0.49
N ALA A 27 3.16 -5.77 -0.28
CA ALA A 27 3.25 -6.06 -1.70
C ALA A 27 3.82 -4.90 -2.55
N LYS A 28 3.66 -3.63 -2.13
CA LYS A 28 4.09 -2.47 -2.95
C LYS A 28 5.61 -2.28 -2.98
N GLN A 29 6.33 -2.62 -1.91
CA GLN A 29 7.79 -2.49 -1.88
C GLN A 29 8.50 -3.54 -2.73
N GLU A 30 7.89 -4.72 -2.89
CA GLU A 30 8.45 -5.82 -3.67
C GLU A 30 8.52 -5.49 -5.17
N TYR A 31 7.50 -4.81 -5.70
CA TYR A 31 7.47 -4.36 -7.10
C TYR A 31 8.58 -3.35 -7.42
N ALA A 32 8.81 -2.39 -6.52
CA ALA A 32 9.91 -1.44 -6.68
C ALA A 32 11.28 -2.13 -6.68
N LYS A 33 11.46 -3.17 -5.83
CA LYS A 33 12.68 -3.99 -5.81
C LYS A 33 12.86 -4.81 -7.09
N LYS A 34 11.79 -5.42 -7.59
CA LYS A 34 11.79 -6.20 -8.85
C LYS A 34 12.24 -5.34 -10.02
N GLU A 35 11.61 -4.19 -10.18
CA GLU A 35 11.85 -3.31 -11.33
C GLU A 35 13.08 -2.41 -11.17
N LYS A 36 13.62 -2.30 -9.94
CA LYS A 36 14.74 -1.40 -9.59
C LYS A 36 14.47 0.06 -9.98
N LYS A 37 13.21 0.49 -9.90
CA LYS A 37 12.76 1.86 -10.17
C LYS A 37 12.24 2.50 -8.89
N ALA A 38 12.41 3.82 -8.78
CA ALA A 38 11.82 4.60 -7.69
C ALA A 38 10.28 4.57 -7.76
N CYS A 39 9.59 4.75 -6.63
CA CYS A 39 8.13 4.77 -6.62
C CYS A 39 7.55 5.89 -7.51
N THR A 40 8.25 7.02 -7.59
CA THR A 40 7.94 8.16 -8.48
C THR A 40 8.04 7.84 -9.97
N TYR A 41 8.59 6.68 -10.31
CA TYR A 41 8.58 6.17 -11.68
C TYR A 41 7.19 5.77 -12.14
N CYS A 42 6.37 5.22 -11.23
CA CYS A 42 5.01 4.76 -11.51
C CYS A 42 3.95 5.72 -10.95
N HIS A 43 4.29 6.45 -9.90
CA HIS A 43 3.39 7.35 -9.17
C HIS A 43 3.65 8.82 -9.51
N THR A 44 2.58 9.59 -9.72
CA THR A 44 2.69 11.05 -9.93
C THR A 44 2.87 11.82 -8.62
N SER A 45 2.36 11.29 -7.52
CA SER A 45 2.47 11.90 -6.21
C SER A 45 3.90 11.84 -5.69
N LYS A 46 4.26 12.81 -4.87
CA LYS A 46 5.53 12.86 -4.14
C LYS A 46 5.44 12.25 -2.76
N ASN A 47 4.22 12.07 -2.24
CA ASN A 47 3.99 11.57 -0.90
C ASN A 47 3.49 10.12 -0.96
N PRO A 48 4.23 9.15 -0.37
CA PRO A 48 3.83 7.74 -0.38
C PRO A 48 2.45 7.44 0.20
N LYS A 49 1.95 8.30 1.10
CA LYS A 49 0.60 8.16 1.67
C LYS A 49 -0.51 8.33 0.63
N ASP A 50 -0.22 9.02 -0.47
CA ASP A 50 -1.18 9.31 -1.54
C ASP A 50 -1.09 8.29 -2.70
N TYR A 51 -0.17 7.32 -2.62
CA TYR A 51 0.04 6.31 -3.66
C TYR A 51 -1.14 5.35 -3.77
N SER A 52 -1.91 5.55 -4.83
CA SER A 52 -3.09 4.77 -5.18
C SER A 52 -3.15 4.48 -6.68
N ASP A 53 -4.07 3.62 -7.09
CA ASP A 53 -4.33 3.34 -8.51
C ASP A 53 -4.73 4.58 -9.32
N LYS A 54 -5.25 5.62 -8.65
CA LYS A 54 -5.62 6.90 -9.26
C LYS A 54 -4.41 7.80 -9.52
N ASP A 55 -3.29 7.51 -8.86
CA ASP A 55 -2.04 8.27 -8.90
C ASP A 55 -1.02 7.68 -9.87
N LEU A 56 -1.41 6.69 -10.69
CA LEU A 56 -0.51 6.06 -11.64
C LEU A 56 -0.32 6.92 -12.89
N ASN A 57 0.94 7.17 -13.26
CA ASN A 57 1.30 7.72 -14.57
C ASN A 57 1.23 6.65 -15.67
N GLU A 58 1.69 6.96 -16.89
CA GLU A 58 1.71 6.01 -18.00
C GLU A 58 2.47 4.72 -17.69
N ALA A 59 3.64 4.80 -17.04
CA ALA A 59 4.44 3.64 -16.66
C ALA A 59 3.74 2.80 -15.59
N GLY A 60 3.14 3.47 -14.59
CA GLY A 60 2.38 2.81 -13.53
C GLY A 60 1.15 2.07 -14.07
N LYS A 61 0.44 2.66 -15.03
CA LYS A 61 -0.68 2.01 -15.74
C LYS A 61 -0.20 0.80 -16.54
N TYR A 62 0.90 0.94 -17.28
CA TYR A 62 1.51 -0.18 -18.01
C TYR A 62 1.87 -1.34 -17.08
N TYR A 63 2.55 -1.06 -15.97
CA TYR A 63 2.90 -2.09 -14.99
C TYR A 63 1.66 -2.73 -14.36
N LYS A 64 0.59 -1.95 -14.09
CA LYS A 64 -0.64 -2.49 -13.53
C LYS A 64 -1.24 -3.57 -14.42
N GLU A 65 -1.20 -3.38 -15.74
CA GLU A 65 -1.70 -4.31 -16.75
C GLU A 65 -0.74 -5.48 -17.02
N LYS A 66 0.56 -5.20 -17.16
CA LYS A 66 1.57 -6.16 -17.64
C LYS A 66 2.33 -6.87 -16.53
N LYS A 67 2.31 -6.32 -15.30
CA LYS A 67 3.08 -6.78 -14.12
C LYS A 67 4.61 -6.80 -14.35
N THR A 68 5.08 -6.00 -15.30
CA THR A 68 6.49 -5.78 -15.66
C THR A 68 6.63 -4.41 -16.33
N LEU A 69 7.78 -3.75 -16.18
CA LEU A 69 8.13 -2.58 -17.00
C LEU A 69 8.95 -2.95 -18.24
N GLU A 70 9.24 -4.24 -18.45
CA GLU A 70 9.91 -4.71 -19.66
C GLU A 70 9.11 -4.35 -20.91
N GLY A 71 9.77 -3.71 -21.87
CA GLY A 71 9.13 -3.25 -23.10
C GLY A 71 8.35 -1.94 -22.98
N TYR A 72 8.20 -1.36 -21.78
CA TYR A 72 7.72 0.00 -21.63
C TYR A 72 8.76 0.98 -22.20
N LYS A 73 8.32 1.85 -23.11
CA LYS A 73 9.14 2.94 -23.67
C LYS A 73 8.59 4.26 -23.17
N GLU A 74 9.44 5.02 -22.49
CA GLU A 74 9.11 6.37 -22.08
C GLU A 74 8.87 7.24 -23.31
N LYS A 75 7.72 7.93 -23.33
CA LYS A 75 7.51 9.01 -24.28
C LYS A 75 8.36 10.19 -23.79
N LYS A 76 9.40 10.53 -24.54
CA LYS A 76 10.19 11.75 -24.35
C LYS A 76 9.41 12.98 -24.78
#